data_AF-D8PPX7-F1
#
_entry.id   AF-D8PPX7-F1
#
_cell.length_a   1.000
_cell.length_b   1.000
_cell.length_c   1.000
_cell.angle_alpha   90.00
_cell.angle_beta   90.00
_cell.angle_gamma   90.00
#
_symmetry.space_group_name_H-M   'P 1'
#
loop_
_entity.id
_entity.type
_entity.pdbx_description
1 polymer ?
#
loop_
_entity_poly.entity_id
_entity_poly.type
_entity_poly.pdbx_seq_one_letter_code
_entity_poly.pdbx_strand_id
1 'polypeptide(L)'
;MLSHSNGSYAHAWMLKDYPNIVTRSCFVDPVTFCSWEGDVCYNFLYRQPKNGIELLMYYFVGSELGVANLLQRHFDWSSNSLFYEEIPNARDPHRSMFVVGGRDSILNAARVKKYLTSHGVRKGLIFDPHAVHGQAMMIGGQSHTKIMNWVAEC
;
A
#
# COMPACT_ATOMS: atom_id res chain seq x y z
N MET A 1 13.02 4.65 -1.29
CA MET A 1 11.69 5.27 -1.51
C MET A 1 10.71 4.72 -0.50
N LEU A 2 9.98 5.61 0.19
CA LEU A 2 8.89 5.27 1.11
C LEU A 2 7.58 5.70 0.44
N SER A 3 6.59 4.82 0.41
CA SER A 3 5.27 5.11 -0.13
C SER A 3 4.17 4.56 0.76
N HIS A 4 3.11 5.34 0.94
CA HIS A 4 1.92 4.94 1.68
C HIS A 4 0.68 4.98 0.78
N SER A 5 -0.21 3.99 0.90
CA SER A 5 -1.53 4.00 0.25
C SER A 5 -1.42 4.36 -1.24
N ASN A 6 -2.17 5.36 -1.73
CA ASN A 6 -2.14 5.86 -3.11
C ASN A 6 -0.74 6.20 -3.64
N GLY A 7 0.20 6.61 -2.77
CA GLY A 7 1.59 6.87 -3.16
C GLY A 7 2.33 5.61 -3.66
N SER A 8 1.81 4.42 -3.36
CA SER A 8 2.35 3.16 -3.87
C SER A 8 2.20 3.02 -5.40
N TYR A 9 1.29 3.74 -6.04
CA TYR A 9 1.18 3.77 -7.50
C TYR A 9 2.38 4.46 -8.15
N ALA A 10 2.75 5.64 -7.64
CA ALA A 10 3.97 6.31 -8.10
C ALA A 10 5.21 5.45 -7.83
N HIS A 11 5.26 4.77 -6.69
CA HIS A 11 6.33 3.82 -6.39
C HIS A 11 6.36 2.66 -7.40
N ALA A 12 5.21 2.12 -7.80
CA ALA A 12 5.11 1.08 -8.82
C ALA A 12 5.68 1.56 -10.16
N TRP A 13 5.31 2.76 -10.61
CA TRP A 13 5.84 3.35 -11.85
C TRP A 13 7.36 3.50 -11.79
N MET A 14 7.89 4.01 -10.68
CA MET A 14 9.34 4.16 -10.50
C MET A 14 10.09 2.83 -10.55
N LEU A 15 9.53 1.76 -9.98
CA LEU A 15 10.16 0.44 -10.03
C LEU A 15 10.08 -0.21 -11.40
N LYS A 16 8.99 0.01 -12.16
CA LYS A 16 8.84 -0.50 -13.52
C LYS A 16 9.76 0.19 -14.51
N ASP A 17 9.81 1.52 -14.47
CA ASP A 17 10.51 2.31 -15.48
C ASP A 17 11.99 2.54 -15.10
N TYR A 18 12.27 2.72 -13.81
CA TYR A 18 13.59 3.09 -13.31
C TYR A 18 14.01 2.28 -12.07
N PRO A 19 14.02 0.94 -12.12
CA PRO A 19 14.31 0.10 -10.94
C PRO A 19 15.66 0.40 -10.29
N ASN A 20 16.65 0.82 -11.07
CA ASN A 20 18.02 1.06 -10.61
C ASN A 20 18.17 2.31 -9.73
N ILE A 21 17.24 3.26 -9.79
CA ILE A 21 17.34 4.50 -8.98
C ILE A 21 16.74 4.31 -7.58
N VAL A 22 15.87 3.30 -7.41
CA VAL A 22 15.26 2.97 -6.12
C VAL A 22 16.14 1.95 -5.40
N THR A 23 17.02 2.44 -4.53
CA THR A 23 18.00 1.60 -3.81
C THR A 23 17.40 0.73 -2.71
N ARG A 24 16.29 1.19 -2.12
CA ARG A 24 15.52 0.53 -1.05
C ARG A 24 14.04 0.91 -1.19
N SER A 25 13.14 -0.02 -0.93
CA SER A 25 11.68 0.18 -1.09
C SER A 25 10.94 -0.10 0.21
N CYS A 26 10.22 0.90 0.73
CA CYS A 26 9.31 0.74 1.86
C CYS A 26 7.87 1.01 1.41
N PHE A 27 7.00 0.03 1.62
CA PHE A 27 5.59 0.11 1.30
C PHE A 27 4.77 0.05 2.59
N VAL A 28 3.90 1.03 2.80
CA VAL A 28 2.99 1.09 3.96
C VAL A 28 1.56 1.10 3.46
N ASP A 29 0.78 0.10 3.85
CA ASP A 29 -0.59 -0.14 3.37
C ASP A 29 -0.74 0.04 1.84
N PRO A 30 0.10 -0.63 1.03
CA PRO A 30 0.16 -0.44 -0.42
C PRO A 30 -1.12 -0.92 -1.13
N VAL A 31 -1.73 -0.04 -1.92
CA VAL A 31 -2.93 -0.34 -2.73
C VAL A 31 -2.61 -0.84 -4.15
N THR A 32 -1.32 -0.93 -4.48
CA THR A 32 -0.81 -1.46 -5.76
C THR A 32 -0.72 -3.00 -5.81
N PHE A 33 -0.77 -3.67 -4.66
CA PHE A 33 -0.73 -5.15 -4.62
C PHE A 33 -2.12 -5.74 -4.77
N CYS A 34 -2.21 -6.83 -5.54
CA CYS A 34 -3.45 -7.56 -5.76
C CYS A 34 -4.59 -6.69 -6.32
N SER A 35 -4.29 -5.55 -6.94
CA SER A 35 -5.32 -4.62 -7.44
C SER A 35 -6.16 -5.24 -8.56
N TRP A 36 -5.62 -6.24 -9.27
CA TRP A 36 -6.36 -7.05 -10.26
C TRP A 36 -7.52 -7.86 -9.66
N GLU A 37 -7.58 -8.07 -8.35
CA GLU A 37 -8.68 -8.76 -7.69
C GLU A 37 -9.88 -7.84 -7.41
N GLY A 38 -9.72 -6.54 -7.61
CA GLY A 38 -10.81 -5.56 -7.54
C GLY A 38 -11.20 -5.11 -6.13
N ASP A 39 -10.58 -5.64 -5.07
CA ASP A 39 -10.89 -5.26 -3.67
C ASP A 39 -10.77 -3.76 -3.44
N VAL A 40 -9.64 -3.15 -3.82
CA VAL A 40 -9.40 -1.71 -3.65
C VAL A 40 -10.40 -0.88 -4.46
N CYS A 41 -10.65 -1.28 -5.72
CA CYS A 41 -11.62 -0.63 -6.59
C CYS A 41 -13.01 -0.62 -5.97
N TYR A 42 -13.49 -1.78 -5.51
CA TYR A 42 -14.78 -1.91 -4.88
C TYR A 42 -14.87 -1.15 -3.54
N ASN A 43 -13.92 -1.38 -2.64
CA ASN A 43 -13.95 -0.82 -1.29
C ASN A 43 -13.82 0.70 -1.25
N PHE A 44 -13.10 1.28 -2.21
CA PHE A 44 -12.86 2.71 -2.27
C PHE A 44 -13.90 3.46 -3.09
N LEU A 45 -14.36 2.91 -4.22
CA LEU A 45 -15.25 3.63 -5.15
C LEU A 45 -16.72 3.27 -5.04
N TYR A 46 -17.04 2.01 -4.73
CA TYR A 46 -18.41 1.49 -4.87
C TYR A 46 -19.06 1.10 -3.55
N ARG A 47 -18.27 0.76 -2.52
CA ARG A 47 -18.79 0.33 -1.23
C ARG A 47 -19.57 1.46 -0.57
N GLN A 48 -20.83 1.15 -0.23
CA GLN A 48 -21.67 2.03 0.60
C GLN A 48 -21.06 2.17 2.01
N PRO A 49 -20.79 3.40 2.49
CA PRO A 49 -20.27 3.63 3.83
C PRO A 49 -21.22 3.09 4.90
N LYS A 50 -20.68 2.33 5.86
CA LYS A 50 -21.46 1.73 6.96
C LYS A 50 -21.29 2.43 8.30
N ASN A 51 -20.25 3.27 8.42
CA ASN A 51 -19.94 4.02 9.64
C ASN A 51 -19.44 5.43 9.31
N GLY A 52 -19.32 6.27 10.33
CA GLY A 52 -18.94 7.67 10.16
C GLY A 52 -17.54 7.86 9.54
N ILE A 53 -16.58 7.00 9.86
CA ILE A 53 -15.21 7.09 9.31
C ILE A 53 -15.22 6.80 7.82
N GLU A 54 -15.91 5.75 7.38
CA GLU A 54 -16.08 5.42 5.97
C GLU A 54 -16.81 6.53 5.21
N LEU A 55 -17.81 7.17 5.83
CA LEU A 55 -18.53 8.29 5.22
C LEU A 55 -17.61 9.50 5.03
N LEU A 56 -16.79 9.82 6.03
CA LEU A 56 -15.78 10.88 5.93
C LEU A 56 -14.76 10.57 4.84
N MET A 57 -14.24 9.34 4.77
CA MET A 57 -13.33 8.93 3.70
C MET A 57 -13.98 9.06 2.31
N TYR A 58 -15.21 8.58 2.16
CA TYR A 58 -15.94 8.69 0.89
C TYR A 58 -16.13 10.15 0.47
N TYR A 59 -16.55 11.03 1.39
CA TYR A 59 -16.84 12.42 1.09
C TYR A 59 -15.60 13.28 0.88
N PHE A 60 -14.60 13.20 1.78
CA PHE A 60 -13.44 14.08 1.76
C PHE A 60 -12.27 13.55 0.92
N VAL A 61 -12.21 12.24 0.66
CA VAL A 61 -11.11 11.63 -0.11
C VAL A 61 -11.63 11.11 -1.44
N GLY A 62 -12.64 10.23 -1.43
CA GLY A 62 -13.15 9.58 -2.63
C GLY A 62 -13.91 10.52 -3.59
N SER A 63 -14.62 11.52 -3.04
CA SER A 63 -15.44 12.47 -3.79
C SER A 63 -14.72 13.79 -4.10
N GLU A 64 -13.44 13.92 -3.71
CA GLU A 64 -12.60 15.03 -4.17
C GLU A 64 -12.52 15.00 -5.70
N LEU A 65 -12.68 16.14 -6.36
CA LEU A 65 -12.88 16.21 -7.81
C LEU A 65 -11.73 15.57 -8.59
N GLY A 66 -10.48 15.82 -8.19
CA GLY A 66 -9.30 15.24 -8.82
C GLY A 66 -9.23 13.72 -8.64
N VAL A 67 -9.41 13.24 -7.40
CA VAL A 67 -9.43 11.81 -7.07
C VAL A 67 -10.55 11.10 -7.82
N ALA A 68 -11.77 11.62 -7.78
CA ALA A 68 -12.92 11.03 -8.46
C ALA A 68 -12.72 10.99 -9.99
N ASN A 69 -12.25 12.10 -10.58
CA ASN A 69 -12.00 12.15 -12.02
C ASN A 69 -10.89 11.17 -12.44
N LEU A 70 -9.81 11.07 -11.68
CA LEU A 70 -8.75 10.10 -11.92
C LEU A 70 -9.30 8.67 -11.80
N LEU A 71 -9.80 8.28 -10.64
CA LEU A 71 -10.15 6.89 -10.31
C LEU A 71 -11.32 6.34 -11.11
N GLN A 72 -12.31 7.16 -11.46
CA GLN A 72 -13.51 6.68 -12.17
C GLN A 72 -13.37 6.70 -13.70
N ARG A 73 -12.45 7.49 -14.27
CA ARG A 73 -12.36 7.66 -15.74
C ARG A 73 -11.00 7.36 -16.35
N HIS A 74 -9.92 7.69 -15.63
CA HIS A 74 -8.57 7.68 -16.20
C HIS A 74 -7.64 6.67 -15.54
N PHE A 75 -8.09 6.00 -14.49
CA PHE A 75 -7.26 5.10 -13.72
C PHE A 75 -7.13 3.74 -14.40
N ASP A 76 -5.93 3.48 -14.90
CA ASP A 76 -5.55 2.17 -15.41
C ASP A 76 -5.09 1.26 -14.26
N TRP A 77 -5.96 0.37 -13.83
CA TRP A 77 -5.67 -0.60 -12.77
C TRP A 77 -4.48 -1.51 -13.10
N SER A 78 -4.25 -1.83 -14.38
CA SER A 78 -3.15 -2.71 -14.79
C SER A 78 -1.80 -2.00 -14.65
N SER A 79 -1.70 -0.79 -15.21
CA SER A 79 -0.47 0.02 -15.11
C SER A 79 -0.13 0.38 -13.66
N ASN A 80 -1.14 0.57 -12.81
CA ASN A 80 -0.99 0.89 -11.38
C ASN A 80 -0.83 -0.33 -10.45
N SER A 81 -0.96 -1.56 -10.96
CA SER A 81 -0.66 -2.77 -10.20
C SER A 81 0.85 -3.00 -10.15
N LEU A 82 1.36 -3.52 -9.05
CA LEU A 82 2.77 -3.93 -8.92
C LEU A 82 2.83 -5.41 -8.57
N PHE A 83 3.51 -6.18 -9.40
CA PHE A 83 3.81 -7.58 -9.11
C PHE A 83 5.05 -7.68 -8.23
N TYR A 84 5.11 -8.73 -7.43
CA TYR A 84 6.23 -9.03 -6.55
C TYR A 84 7.55 -9.12 -7.32
N GLU A 85 7.52 -9.72 -8.51
CA GLU A 85 8.67 -9.92 -9.40
C GLU A 85 9.28 -8.60 -9.87
N GLU A 86 8.50 -7.52 -9.87
CA GLU A 86 8.93 -6.18 -10.29
C GLU A 86 9.64 -5.42 -9.15
N ILE A 87 9.76 -6.01 -7.95
CA ILE A 87 10.41 -5.39 -6.81
C ILE A 87 11.85 -5.93 -6.66
N PRO A 88 12.87 -5.10 -6.91
CA PRO A 88 14.26 -5.51 -6.73
C PRO A 88 14.55 -5.91 -5.29
N ASN A 89 15.20 -7.05 -5.09
CA ASN A 89 15.61 -7.53 -3.77
C ASN A 89 14.45 -7.64 -2.76
N ALA A 90 13.24 -7.96 -3.21
CA ALA A 90 12.03 -8.00 -2.38
C ALA A 90 12.12 -8.91 -1.13
N ARG A 91 13.01 -9.90 -1.14
CA ARG A 91 13.24 -10.82 0.01
C ARG A 91 14.23 -10.29 1.03
N ASP A 92 15.07 -9.33 0.66
CA ASP A 92 16.09 -8.76 1.53
C ASP A 92 15.44 -7.69 2.42
N PRO A 93 15.34 -7.93 3.75
CA PRO A 93 14.71 -6.98 4.67
C PRO A 93 15.47 -5.64 4.78
N HIS A 94 16.74 -5.58 4.39
CA HIS A 94 17.49 -4.32 4.36
C HIS A 94 17.16 -3.50 3.11
N ARG A 95 16.70 -4.13 2.03
CA ARG A 95 16.35 -3.48 0.76
C ARG A 95 14.85 -3.25 0.62
N SER A 96 14.02 -4.14 1.12
CA SER A 96 12.57 -4.08 0.97
C SER A 96 11.83 -4.28 2.29
N MET A 97 10.95 -3.35 2.62
CA MET A 97 10.06 -3.41 3.77
C MET A 97 8.60 -3.23 3.32
N PHE A 98 7.73 -4.06 3.87
CA PHE A 98 6.28 -4.04 3.65
C PHE A 98 5.59 -3.95 5.00
N VAL A 99 4.75 -2.95 5.20
CA VAL A 99 3.98 -2.75 6.42
C VAL A 99 2.51 -2.76 6.04
N VAL A 100 1.73 -3.64 6.68
CA VAL A 100 0.31 -3.84 6.35
C VAL A 100 -0.52 -3.90 7.62
N GLY A 101 -1.54 -3.05 7.71
CA GLY A 101 -2.59 -3.11 8.73
C GLY A 101 -3.62 -4.19 8.43
N GLY A 102 -3.95 -5.02 9.40
CA GLY A 102 -4.82 -6.19 9.24
C GLY A 102 -6.31 -5.86 9.21
N ARG A 103 -6.71 -4.69 9.73
CA ARG A 103 -8.09 -4.16 9.67
C ARG A 103 -8.22 -3.05 8.64
N ASP A 104 -7.43 -3.12 7.58
CA ASP A 104 -7.51 -2.20 6.47
C ASP A 104 -8.88 -2.30 5.78
N SER A 105 -9.55 -1.15 5.64
CA SER A 105 -10.88 -1.08 5.02
C SER A 105 -10.81 -0.83 3.52
N ILE A 106 -9.63 -0.58 2.95
CA ILE A 106 -9.41 -0.28 1.54
C ILE A 106 -8.83 -1.51 0.84
N LEU A 107 -7.70 -2.02 1.33
CA LEU A 107 -7.03 -3.19 0.76
C LEU A 107 -7.37 -4.48 1.53
N ASN A 108 -7.34 -5.61 0.83
CA ASN A 108 -7.47 -6.91 1.47
C ASN A 108 -6.15 -7.35 2.11
N ALA A 109 -5.94 -6.94 3.35
CA ALA A 109 -4.69 -7.13 4.07
C ALA A 109 -4.26 -8.61 4.19
N ALA A 110 -5.22 -9.51 4.40
CA ALA A 110 -4.96 -10.95 4.48
C ALA A 110 -4.47 -11.49 3.12
N ARG A 111 -5.07 -11.03 2.03
CA ARG A 111 -4.68 -11.41 0.67
C ARG A 111 -3.28 -10.90 0.31
N VAL A 112 -2.96 -9.65 0.63
CA VAL A 112 -1.64 -9.05 0.40
C VAL A 112 -0.56 -9.76 1.23
N LYS A 113 -0.84 -10.02 2.53
CA LYS A 113 0.05 -10.83 3.38
C LYS A 113 0.31 -12.20 2.76
N LYS A 114 -0.75 -12.91 2.35
CA LYS A 114 -0.64 -14.22 1.68
C LYS A 114 0.17 -14.14 0.39
N TYR A 115 -0.05 -13.11 -0.43
CA TYR A 115 0.68 -12.87 -1.67
C TYR A 115 2.19 -12.73 -1.41
N LEU A 116 2.60 -11.77 -0.57
CA LEU A 116 4.01 -11.53 -0.26
C LEU A 116 4.67 -12.75 0.39
N THR A 117 3.97 -13.41 1.31
CA THR A 117 4.50 -14.62 1.95
C THR A 117 4.60 -15.81 1.00
N SER A 118 3.68 -15.99 0.05
CA SER A 118 3.82 -17.04 -0.95
C SER A 118 5.07 -16.87 -1.82
N HIS A 119 5.54 -15.64 -2.01
CA HIS A 119 6.77 -15.30 -2.75
C HIS A 119 8.04 -15.29 -1.89
N GLY A 120 7.95 -15.71 -0.63
CA GLY A 120 9.12 -15.85 0.27
C GLY A 120 9.46 -14.61 1.10
N VAL A 121 8.67 -13.54 1.03
CA VAL A 121 8.85 -12.39 1.94
C VAL A 121 8.50 -12.83 3.37
N ARG A 122 9.46 -12.69 4.29
CA ARG A 122 9.29 -13.02 5.71
C ARG A 122 9.74 -11.85 6.57
N LYS A 123 11.05 -11.71 6.74
CA LYS A 123 11.66 -10.72 7.64
C LYS A 123 11.31 -9.28 7.29
N GLY A 124 11.13 -8.98 6.00
CA GLY A 124 10.75 -7.63 5.52
C GLY A 124 9.27 -7.30 5.63
N LEU A 125 8.41 -8.21 6.14
CA LEU A 125 6.97 -7.99 6.28
C LEU A 125 6.58 -7.73 7.74
N ILE A 126 6.09 -6.53 8.01
CA ILE A 126 5.46 -6.14 9.27
C ILE A 126 3.95 -6.19 9.06
N PHE A 127 3.26 -7.03 9.83
CA PHE A 127 1.81 -7.17 9.77
C PHE A 127 1.22 -6.97 11.16
N ASP A 128 0.37 -5.96 11.32
CA ASP A 128 -0.35 -5.70 12.57
C ASP A 128 -1.83 -6.08 12.39
N PRO A 129 -2.32 -7.16 13.04
CA PRO A 129 -3.69 -7.65 12.84
C PRO A 129 -4.79 -6.68 13.32
N HIS A 130 -4.45 -5.63 14.08
CA HIS A 130 -5.41 -4.70 14.66
C HIS A 130 -5.33 -3.29 14.07
N ALA A 131 -4.23 -2.96 13.38
CA ALA A 131 -4.06 -1.67 12.74
C ALA A 131 -5.04 -1.47 11.58
N VAL A 132 -5.60 -0.26 11.50
CA VAL A 132 -6.39 0.22 10.35
C VAL A 132 -5.48 0.89 9.32
N HIS A 133 -6.03 1.14 8.12
CA HIS A 133 -5.31 1.80 7.02
C HIS A 133 -4.66 3.13 7.48
N GLY A 134 -3.36 3.27 7.23
CA GLY A 134 -2.57 4.45 7.57
C GLY A 134 -2.15 4.59 9.04
N GLN A 135 -2.63 3.72 9.93
CA GLN A 135 -2.26 3.76 11.35
C GLN A 135 -0.75 3.55 11.55
N ALA A 136 -0.09 2.80 10.66
CA ALA A 136 1.36 2.60 10.70
C ALA A 136 2.17 3.89 10.51
N MET A 137 1.58 4.93 9.91
CA MET A 137 2.21 6.25 9.72
C MET A 137 1.93 7.23 10.86
N MET A 138 1.12 6.87 11.86
CA MET A 138 0.83 7.75 13.00
C MET A 138 2.06 7.87 13.92
N ILE A 139 2.48 9.10 14.18
CA ILE A 139 3.64 9.42 15.02
C ILE A 139 3.46 8.81 16.41
N GLY A 140 4.53 8.19 16.92
CA GLY A 140 4.54 7.54 18.24
C GLY A 140 4.07 6.07 18.23
N GLY A 141 3.54 5.57 17.12
CA GLY A 141 3.23 4.15 16.96
C GLY A 141 4.48 3.27 16.80
N GLN A 142 4.41 2.02 17.27
CA GLN A 142 5.54 1.07 17.13
C GLN A 142 5.92 0.83 15.66
N SER A 143 4.93 0.72 14.76
CA SER A 143 5.16 0.56 13.32
C SER A 143 5.83 1.79 12.72
N HIS A 144 5.40 2.99 13.10
CA HIS A 144 6.02 4.24 12.66
C HIS A 144 7.50 4.29 13.07
N THR A 145 7.83 4.00 14.33
CA THR A 145 9.22 3.95 14.80
C THR A 145 10.06 2.95 14.03
N LYS A 146 9.52 1.75 13.74
CA LYS A 146 10.21 0.75 12.91
C LYS A 146 10.47 1.23 11.49
N ILE A 147 9.48 1.88 10.86
CA ILE A 147 9.61 2.47 9.52
C ILE A 147 10.71 3.54 9.54
N MET A 148 10.66 4.47 10.50
CA MET A 148 11.64 5.56 10.58
C MET A 148 13.05 5.05 10.85
N ASN A 149 13.22 4.07 11.74
CA ASN A 149 14.52 3.45 11.97
C ASN A 149 15.05 2.78 10.70
N TRP A 150 14.22 2.00 10.02
CA TRP A 150 14.61 1.36 8.77
C TRP A 150 15.00 2.37 7.69
N VAL A 151 14.24 3.46 7.54
CA VAL A 151 14.58 4.53 6.59
C VAL A 151 15.90 5.21 6.98
N ALA A 152 16.19 5.35 8.27
CA ALA A 152 17.42 5.96 8.77
C ALA A 152 18.68 5.08 8.66
N GLU A 153 18.55 3.77 8.45
CA GLU A 153 19.68 2.83 8.21
C GLU A 153 20.42 3.07 6.87
N CYS A 154 20.12 4.16 6.14
CA CYS A 154 20.77 4.52 4.88
C CYS A 154 22.22 5.01 5.08
#